data_AF-A0A7C2GHU8-F1
#
_entry.id   AF-A0A7C2GHU8-F1
#
_cell.length_a   1.000
_cell.length_b   1.000
_cell.length_c   1.000
_cell.angle_alpha   90.00
_cell.angle_beta   90.00
_cell.angle_gamma   90.00
#
_symmetry.space_group_name_H-M   'P 1'
#
loop_
_entity.id
_entity.type
_entity.pdbx_description
1 polymer ?
#
loop_
_entity_poly.entity_id
_entity_poly.type
_entity_poly.pdbx_seq_one_letter_code
_entity_poly.pdbx_strand_id
1 'polypeptide(L)' 'MSKKEDKHHIEELKEMIQEKKPDEPVEKVLVKFCERHGVSIDTCRVYYKRLVKEGQVKEK' A
#
# COMPACT_ATOMS: atom_id res chain seq x y z
N MET A 1 9.30 -13.03 8.25
CA MET A 1 8.17 -12.09 8.37
C MET A 1 6.94 -12.87 8.77
N SER A 2 6.35 -12.51 9.92
CA SER A 2 5.19 -13.20 10.48
C SER A 2 3.99 -12.96 9.59
N LYS A 3 3.43 -14.01 8.99
CA LYS A 3 2.27 -13.96 8.05
C LYS A 3 1.04 -13.17 8.56
N LYS A 4 0.97 -12.82 9.85
CA LYS A 4 -0.11 -12.03 10.44
C LYS A 4 0.10 -10.51 10.28
N GLU A 5 1.34 -10.03 10.28
CA GLU A 5 1.64 -8.59 10.14
C GLU A 5 1.40 -8.13 8.70
N ASP A 6 1.74 -8.95 7.70
CA ASP A 6 1.49 -8.67 6.28
C ASP A 6 0.03 -8.36 5.96
N LYS A 7 -0.94 -9.06 6.57
CA LYS A 7 -2.36 -8.85 6.28
C LYS A 7 -2.85 -7.48 6.76
N HIS A 8 -2.49 -7.12 7.99
CA HIS A 8 -2.88 -5.84 8.59
C HIS A 8 -2.26 -4.66 7.83
N HIS A 9 -0.99 -4.79 7.44
CA HIS A 9 -0.29 -3.82 6.60
C HIS A 9 -0.93 -3.63 5.22
N ILE A 10 -1.39 -4.71 4.58
CA ILE A 10 -2.06 -4.63 3.28
C ILE A 10 -3.42 -3.94 3.37
N GLU A 11 -4.20 -4.21 4.43
CA GLU A 11 -5.50 -3.54 4.63
C GLU A 11 -5.32 -2.05 4.94
N GLU A 12 -4.38 -1.68 5.81
CA GLU A 12 -4.10 -0.26 6.08
C GLU A 12 -3.63 0.46 4.80
N LEU A 13 -2.75 -0.14 4.01
CA LEU A 13 -2.31 0.44 2.75
C LEU A 13 -3.48 0.65 1.78
N LYS A 14 -4.42 -0.29 1.72
CA LYS A 14 -5.63 -0.17 0.90
C LYS A 14 -6.48 1.01 1.36
N GLU A 15 -6.73 1.15 2.67
CA GLU A 15 -7.49 2.27 3.22
C GLU A 15 -6.83 3.61 2.87
N MET A 16 -5.52 3.73 3.07
CA MET A 16 -4.77 4.94 2.72
C MET A 16 -4.87 5.27 1.21
N ILE A 17 -4.90 4.28 0.32
CA ILE A 17 -5.04 4.50 -1.12
C ILE A 17 -6.50 4.84 -1.50
N GLN A 18 -7.50 4.32 -0.78
CA GLN A 18 -8.91 4.65 -1.00
C GLN A 18 -9.28 6.03 -0.47
N GLU A 19 -8.71 6.44 0.67
CA GLU A 19 -8.89 7.76 1.28
C GLU A 19 -8.01 8.84 0.64
N LYS A 20 -7.06 8.45 -0.22
CA LYS A 20 -6.17 9.41 -0.89
C LYS A 20 -7.00 10.40 -1.72
N LYS A 21 -6.49 11.62 -1.82
CA LYS A 21 -7.08 12.62 -2.71
C LYS A 21 -6.96 12.13 -4.17
N PRO A 22 -7.95 12.38 -5.02
CA PRO A 22 -7.91 11.96 -6.43
C PRO A 22 -6.69 12.52 -7.19
N ASP A 23 -6.15 13.64 -6.74
CA ASP A 23 -4.95 14.31 -7.26
C ASP A 23 -3.63 13.80 -6.64
N GLU A 24 -3.68 13.03 -5.55
CA GLU A 24 -2.48 12.51 -4.90
C GLU A 24 -2.00 11.22 -5.62
N PRO A 25 -0.74 11.17 -6.07
CA PRO A 25 -0.18 9.97 -6.69
C PRO A 25 -0.09 8.84 -5.66
N VAL A 26 -0.36 7.62 -6.09
CA VAL A 26 -0.28 6.43 -5.20
C VAL A 26 1.12 6.25 -4.64
N GLU A 27 2.14 6.65 -5.39
CA GLU A 27 3.53 6.59 -4.96
C GLU A 27 3.80 7.42 -3.68
N LYS A 28 3.15 8.58 -3.51
CA LYS A 28 3.22 9.35 -2.25
C LYS A 28 2.61 8.60 -1.07
N VAL A 29 1.50 7.91 -1.30
CA VAL A 29 0.82 7.11 -0.28
C VAL A 29 1.70 5.93 0.13
N LEU A 30 2.32 5.27 -0.86
CA LEU A 30 3.26 4.17 -0.62
C LEU A 30 4.46 4.62 0.19
N VAL A 31 5.11 5.74 -0.17
CA VAL A 31 6.27 6.27 0.59
C VAL A 31 5.88 6.55 2.04
N LYS A 32 4.76 7.25 2.29
CA LYS A 32 4.27 7.52 3.65
C LYS A 32 4.02 6.23 4.44
N PHE A 33 3.40 5.25 3.80
CA PHE A 33 3.15 3.95 4.41
C PHE A 33 4.46 3.21 4.75
N CYS A 34 5.42 3.20 3.82
CA CYS A 34 6.72 2.57 4.05
C CYS A 34 7.49 3.21 5.20
N GLU A 35 7.53 4.55 5.25
CA GLU A 35 8.19 5.31 6.32
C GLU A 35 7.53 5.04 7.68
N ARG A 36 6.19 4.98 7.71
CA ARG A 36 5.42 4.73 8.94
C ARG A 36 5.68 3.35 9.55
N HIS A 37 5.80 2.33 8.71
CA HIS A 37 5.99 0.94 9.13
C HIS A 37 7.46 0.49 9.12
N GLY A 38 8.38 1.37 8.74
CA GLY A 38 9.81 1.04 8.66
C GLY A 38 10.12 -0.08 7.66
N VAL A 39 9.29 -0.23 6.62
CA VAL A 39 9.45 -1.26 5.59
C VAL A 39 10.10 -0.68 4.34
N SER A 40 10.78 -1.53 3.57
CA SER A 40 11.41 -1.10 2.33
C SER A 40 10.36 -0.74 1.27
N ILE A 41 10.68 0.23 0.40
CA ILE A 41 9.84 0.64 -0.73
C ILE A 41 9.49 -0.56 -1.65
N ASP A 42 10.41 -1.50 -1.80
CA ASP A 42 10.18 -2.74 -2.55
C ASP A 42 9.07 -3.58 -1.94
N THR A 43 9.04 -3.71 -0.62
CA THR A 43 7.98 -4.41 0.12
C THR A 43 6.62 -3.73 -0.07
N CYS A 44 6.56 -2.40 0.02
CA CYS A 44 5.32 -1.67 -0.25
C CYS A 44 4.85 -1.81 -1.70
N ARG A 45 5.77 -1.84 -2.66
CA ARG A 45 5.46 -2.10 -4.08
C ARG A 45 4.87 -3.49 -4.26
N VAL A 46 5.37 -4.50 -3.54
CA VAL A 46 4.80 -5.85 -3.56
C VAL A 46 3.36 -5.85 -3.03
N TYR A 47 3.10 -5.17 -1.91
CA TYR A 47 1.75 -5.02 -1.37
C TYR A 47 0.82 -4.29 -2.34
N TYR A 48 1.29 -3.19 -2.95
CA TYR A 48 0.53 -2.45 -3.94
C TYR A 48 0.19 -3.28 -5.17
N LYS A 49 1.18 -3.96 -5.76
CA LYS A 49 0.96 -4.86 -6.90
C LYS A 49 -0.04 -5.96 -6.58
N ARG A 50 -0.04 -6.48 -5.35
CA ARG A 50 -1.02 -7.46 -4.90
C ARG A 50 -2.42 -6.87 -4.88
N LEU A 51 -2.58 -5.68 -4.30
CA LEU A 51 -3.88 -4.98 -4.26
C LEU A 51 -4.40 -4.63 -5.66
N VAL A 52 -3.53 -4.23 -6.59
CA VAL A 52 -3.88 -3.97 -8.01
C VAL A 52 -4.30 -5.28 -8.69
N LYS A 53 -3.54 -6.35 -8.51
CA LYS A 53 -3.83 -7.68 -9.09
C LYS A 53 -5.15 -8.25 -8.58
N GLU A 54 -5.49 -8.00 -7.32
CA GLU A 54 -6.78 -8.37 -6.71
C GLU A 54 -7.93 -7.43 -7.12
N GLY A 55 -7.66 -6.38 -7.89
CA GLY A 55 -8.66 -5.39 -8.33
C GLY A 55 -9.15 -4.47 -7.21
N GLN A 56 -8.48 -4.46 -6.06
CA GLN A 56 -8.87 -3.64 -4.91
C GLN A 56 -8.51 -2.16 -5.09
N VAL A 57 -7.53 -1.87 -5.95
CA VAL A 57 -7.12 -0.52 -6.36
C VAL A 57 -6.80 -0.50 -7.85
N LYS A 58 -7.11 0.63 -8.49
CA LYS A 58 -6.80 0.85 -9.91
C LYS A 58 -5.36 1.35 -10.04
N GLU A 59 -4.60 0.74 -10.93
CA GLU A 59 -3.34 1.30 -11.41
C GLU A 59 -3.69 2.57 -12.19
N LYS A 60 -3.21 3.72 -11.72
CA LYS A 60 -3.51 5.04 -12.29
C LYS A 60 -2.23 5.83 -12.41
#